data_AF-A0A2Y9LEI2-F1
#
_entry.id   AF-A0A2Y9LEI2-F1
#
_cell.length_a   1.000
_cell.length_b   1.000
_cell.length_c   1.000
_cell.angle_alpha   90.00
_cell.angle_beta   90.00
_cell.angle_gamma   90.00
#
_symmetry.space_group_name_H-M   'P 1'
#
loop_
_entity.id
_entity.type
_entity.pdbx_description
1 polymer ?
#
loop_
_entity_poly.entity_id
_entity_poly.type
_entity_poly.pdbx_seq_one_letter_code
_entity_poly.pdbx_strand_id
1 'polypeptide(L)'
;MPILLFLIDTSASMNQRTDLGTSYLDIAKGAVELFLKLRARDPASRGDRYMLVTYDEPPYCIKAGWKENHATFMSELKNLQASGLTTLGQALRSSFDLLNLNRLISGIDNYGQGRNPFFLEPSILITITDGNKLTSTAGVQEELHLPLNSPLPGSELTKEPFRWDQRLFALVLRLPGLASTEPEQVGSVPTDESAITQMCEVTGGIGNISYF
;
A
#
# COMPACT_ATOMS: atom_id res chain seq x y z
N MET A 1 7.99 7.55 -15.62
CA MET A 1 7.29 8.29 -14.56
C MET A 1 6.84 7.27 -13.54
N PRO A 2 7.27 7.35 -12.26
CA PRO A 2 6.88 6.36 -11.29
C PRO A 2 5.44 6.56 -10.82
N ILE A 3 4.79 5.44 -10.54
CA ILE A 3 3.46 5.41 -9.93
C ILE A 3 3.64 5.12 -8.44
N LEU A 4 3.05 5.94 -7.58
CA LEU A 4 3.04 5.74 -6.14
C LEU A 4 1.62 5.43 -5.71
N LEU A 5 1.40 4.18 -5.30
CA LEU A 5 0.12 3.73 -4.78
C LEU A 5 0.20 3.66 -3.26
N PHE A 6 -0.65 4.44 -2.58
CA PHE A 6 -0.85 4.35 -1.15
C PHE A 6 -1.99 3.38 -0.87
N LEU A 7 -1.67 2.27 -0.20
CA LEU A 7 -2.64 1.35 0.35
C LEU A 7 -2.80 1.67 1.83
N ILE A 8 -3.92 2.28 2.22
CA ILE A 8 -4.17 2.68 3.60
C ILE A 8 -5.16 1.70 4.21
N ASP A 9 -4.75 1.10 5.32
CA ASP A 9 -5.63 0.32 6.18
C ASP A 9 -6.72 1.23 6.75
N THR A 10 -7.95 0.95 6.37
CA THR A 10 -9.15 1.63 6.87
C THR A 10 -9.97 0.73 7.77
N SER A 11 -9.41 -0.36 8.29
CA SER A 11 -10.12 -1.27 9.19
C SER A 11 -10.47 -0.61 10.53
N ALA A 12 -11.40 -1.22 11.27
CA ALA A 12 -11.84 -0.70 12.56
C ALA A 12 -10.70 -0.65 13.61
N SER A 13 -9.66 -1.49 13.49
CA SER A 13 -8.53 -1.52 14.42
C SER A 13 -7.64 -0.28 14.30
N MET A 14 -7.71 0.46 13.19
CA MET A 14 -7.03 1.75 13.02
C MET A 14 -7.62 2.90 13.86
N ASN A 15 -8.72 2.67 14.59
CA ASN A 15 -9.28 3.62 15.56
C ASN A 15 -8.53 3.64 16.91
N GLN A 16 -7.52 2.79 17.09
CA GLN A 16 -6.65 2.82 18.27
C GLN A 16 -5.99 4.20 18.40
N ARG A 17 -5.87 4.67 19.65
CA ARG A 17 -5.31 5.98 19.96
C ARG A 17 -3.89 5.85 20.48
N THR A 18 -3.03 6.75 20.02
CA THR A 18 -1.70 6.92 20.59
C THR A 18 -1.75 7.70 21.90
N ASP A 19 -0.62 7.79 22.57
CA ASP A 19 -0.36 8.69 23.70
C ASP A 19 -0.75 10.16 23.42
N LEU A 20 -0.60 10.62 22.18
CA LEU A 20 -1.00 11.95 21.71
C LEU A 20 -2.52 12.11 21.54
N GLY A 21 -3.30 11.04 21.70
CA GLY A 21 -4.76 11.05 21.59
C GLY A 21 -5.30 11.00 20.15
N THR A 22 -4.43 10.99 19.15
CA THR A 22 -4.75 10.82 17.72
C THR A 22 -4.94 9.36 17.35
N SER A 23 -5.81 9.08 16.36
CA SER A 23 -5.97 7.71 15.86
C SER A 23 -4.81 7.29 14.94
N TYR A 24 -4.58 5.99 14.78
CA TYR A 24 -3.60 5.49 13.81
C TYR A 24 -3.93 5.92 12.39
N LEU A 25 -5.21 5.99 12.02
CA LEU A 25 -5.63 6.49 10.71
C LEU A 25 -5.24 7.97 10.51
N ASP A 26 -5.38 8.80 11.54
CA ASP A 26 -4.96 10.22 11.46
C ASP A 26 -3.44 10.34 11.26
N ILE A 27 -2.67 9.48 11.92
CA ILE A 27 -1.22 9.40 11.76
C ILE A 27 -0.85 8.92 10.36
N ALA A 28 -1.55 7.91 9.83
CA ALA A 28 -1.36 7.42 8.47
C ALA A 28 -1.62 8.52 7.43
N LYS A 29 -2.73 9.27 7.58
CA LYS A 29 -3.04 10.44 6.73
C LYS A 29 -1.93 11.49 6.81
N GLY A 30 -1.51 11.84 8.03
CA GLY A 30 -0.43 12.80 8.26
C GLY A 30 0.90 12.37 7.63
N ALA A 31 1.26 11.08 7.73
CA ALA A 31 2.46 10.51 7.12
C ALA A 31 2.40 10.60 5.59
N VAL A 32 1.25 10.31 4.97
CA VAL A 32 1.06 10.46 3.52
C VAL A 32 1.18 11.93 3.11
N GLU A 33 0.57 12.86 3.84
CA GLU A 33 0.69 14.30 3.55
C GLU A 33 2.14 14.79 3.66
N LEU A 34 2.87 14.35 4.70
CA LEU A 34 4.27 14.68 4.89
C LEU A 34 5.13 14.12 3.76
N PHE A 35 4.89 12.86 3.39
CA PHE A 35 5.58 12.22 2.26
C PHE A 35 5.39 13.01 0.97
N LEU A 36 4.15 13.41 0.65
CA LEU A 36 3.85 14.19 -0.55
C LEU A 36 4.53 15.57 -0.52
N LYS A 37 4.54 16.23 0.64
CA LYS A 37 5.25 17.52 0.81
C LYS A 37 6.75 17.39 0.63
N LEU A 38 7.36 16.31 1.14
CA LEU A 38 8.79 16.03 0.97
C LEU A 38 9.12 15.67 -0.48
N ARG A 39 8.30 14.82 -1.11
CA ARG A 39 8.47 14.41 -2.50
C ARG A 39 8.34 15.58 -3.48
N ALA A 40 7.43 16.52 -3.21
CA ALA A 40 7.27 17.74 -4.02
C ALA A 40 8.49 18.67 -4.03
N ARG A 41 9.45 18.50 -3.10
CA ARG A 41 10.72 19.26 -3.11
C ARG A 41 11.68 18.75 -4.19
N ASP A 42 11.53 17.51 -4.64
CA ASP A 42 12.34 16.91 -5.69
C ASP A 42 11.80 17.30 -7.09
N PRO A 43 12.58 17.97 -7.96
CA PRO A 43 12.15 18.29 -9.32
C PRO A 43 11.70 17.10 -10.15
N ALA A 44 12.19 15.89 -9.84
CA ALA A 44 11.79 14.66 -10.53
C ALA A 44 10.34 14.24 -10.27
N SER A 45 9.69 14.79 -9.23
CA SER A 45 8.33 14.41 -8.82
C SER A 45 7.22 14.98 -9.70
N ARG A 46 7.53 15.90 -10.63
CA ARG A 46 6.53 16.58 -11.48
C ARG A 46 5.74 15.63 -12.38
N GLY A 47 6.26 14.42 -12.60
CA GLY A 47 5.60 13.38 -13.37
C GLY A 47 5.06 12.23 -12.53
N ASP A 48 5.11 12.30 -11.21
CA ASP A 48 4.64 11.21 -10.35
C ASP A 48 3.11 11.13 -10.39
N ARG A 49 2.59 9.91 -10.41
CA ARG A 49 1.14 9.65 -10.28
C ARG A 49 0.85 9.04 -8.93
N TYR A 50 -0.07 9.65 -8.19
CA TYR A 50 -0.50 9.17 -6.88
C TYR A 50 -1.83 8.44 -6.99
N MET A 51 -1.92 7.25 -6.39
CA MET A 51 -3.15 6.46 -6.31
C MET A 51 -3.44 6.12 -4.86
N LEU A 52 -4.72 6.00 -4.52
CA LEU A 52 -5.19 5.69 -3.17
C LEU A 52 -6.13 4.48 -3.21
N VAL A 53 -5.76 3.44 -2.46
CA VAL A 53 -6.55 2.23 -2.29
C VAL A 53 -6.78 2.00 -0.79
N THR A 54 -7.97 1.49 -0.44
CA THR A 54 -8.39 1.16 0.92
C THR A 54 -8.79 -0.32 1.03
N TYR A 55 -9.16 -0.76 2.24
CA TYR A 55 -9.60 -2.13 2.52
C TYR A 55 -11.10 -2.37 2.24
N ASP A 56 -11.77 -1.41 1.61
CA ASP A 56 -13.16 -1.56 1.22
C ASP A 56 -13.34 -2.69 0.18
N GLU A 57 -14.56 -3.16 -0.01
CA GLU A 57 -14.84 -4.15 -1.04
C GLU A 57 -14.78 -3.55 -2.45
N PRO A 58 -14.24 -4.28 -3.45
CA PRO A 58 -14.32 -3.85 -4.84
C PRO A 58 -15.78 -3.62 -5.28
N PRO A 59 -16.09 -2.52 -6.01
CA PRO A 59 -15.17 -1.56 -6.63
C PRO A 59 -14.80 -0.33 -5.76
N TYR A 60 -15.31 -0.23 -4.53
CA TYR A 60 -15.16 0.96 -3.68
C TYR A 60 -13.78 1.08 -3.02
N CYS A 61 -12.93 0.05 -3.13
CA CYS A 61 -11.55 0.05 -2.64
C CYS A 61 -10.67 1.12 -3.31
N ILE A 62 -10.94 1.48 -4.57
CA ILE A 62 -10.14 2.47 -5.31
C ILE A 62 -10.75 3.86 -5.08
N LYS A 63 -10.09 4.68 -4.29
CA LYS A 63 -10.52 6.07 -4.04
C LYS A 63 -9.93 7.04 -5.07
N ALA A 64 -8.67 6.83 -5.45
CA ALA A 64 -8.01 7.61 -6.50
C ALA A 64 -7.20 6.68 -7.41
N GLY A 65 -7.56 6.63 -8.69
CA GLY A 65 -6.95 5.76 -9.70
C GLY A 65 -6.31 6.52 -10.86
N TRP A 66 -6.32 5.91 -12.05
CA TRP A 66 -5.63 6.42 -13.24
C TRP A 66 -6.09 7.78 -13.78
N LYS A 67 -7.36 8.11 -13.59
CA LYS A 67 -8.00 9.32 -14.15
C LYS A 67 -8.02 10.50 -13.17
N GLU A 68 -7.67 10.26 -11.92
CA GLU A 68 -7.85 11.26 -10.86
C GLU A 68 -6.68 12.23 -10.76
N ASN A 69 -6.99 13.46 -10.33
CA ASN A 69 -6.00 14.50 -10.11
C ASN A 69 -5.54 14.53 -8.64
N HIS A 70 -4.49 15.30 -8.37
CA HIS A 70 -3.94 15.45 -7.02
C HIS A 70 -4.95 16.03 -6.01
N ALA A 71 -5.88 16.89 -6.45
CA ALA A 71 -6.89 17.46 -5.58
C ALA A 71 -7.93 16.41 -5.14
N THR A 72 -8.39 15.54 -6.05
CA THR A 72 -9.27 14.41 -5.71
C THR A 72 -8.57 13.48 -4.73
N PHE A 73 -7.30 13.12 -4.99
CA PHE A 73 -6.51 12.30 -4.08
C PHE A 73 -6.47 12.88 -2.66
N MET A 74 -6.18 14.18 -2.53
CA MET A 74 -6.12 14.83 -1.21
C MET A 74 -7.49 14.94 -0.53
N SER A 75 -8.56 15.11 -1.30
CA SER A 75 -9.93 15.11 -0.77
C SER A 75 -10.32 13.74 -0.22
N GLU A 76 -10.09 12.68 -1.01
CA GLU A 76 -10.37 11.30 -0.60
C GLU A 76 -9.53 10.88 0.61
N LEU A 77 -8.24 11.24 0.65
CA LEU A 77 -7.35 10.96 1.78
C LEU A 77 -7.90 11.57 3.08
N LYS A 78 -8.40 12.82 3.03
CA LYS A 78 -8.96 13.49 4.21
C LYS A 78 -10.24 12.82 4.69
N ASN A 79 -11.09 12.38 3.76
CA ASN A 79 -12.40 11.81 4.05
C ASN A 79 -12.37 10.33 4.48
N LEU A 80 -11.22 9.64 4.43
CA LEU A 80 -11.12 8.24 4.86
C LEU A 80 -11.64 8.06 6.29
N GLN A 81 -12.39 6.99 6.51
CA GLN A 81 -12.91 6.57 7.81
C GLN A 81 -12.38 5.19 8.15
N ALA A 82 -12.05 4.96 9.42
CA ALA A 82 -11.61 3.65 9.92
C ALA A 82 -12.85 2.81 10.26
N SER A 83 -13.29 1.98 9.32
CA SER A 83 -14.41 1.06 9.46
C SER A 83 -14.19 -0.22 8.65
N GLY A 84 -14.63 -1.36 9.18
CA GLY A 84 -14.56 -2.64 8.47
C GLY A 84 -13.46 -3.57 8.98
N LEU A 85 -13.13 -4.56 8.15
CA LEU A 85 -12.24 -5.68 8.47
C LEU A 85 -10.84 -5.46 7.88
N THR A 86 -9.84 -6.17 8.41
CA THR A 86 -8.46 -6.17 7.92
C THR A 86 -8.29 -7.12 6.72
N THR A 87 -8.85 -6.75 5.57
CA THR A 87 -8.83 -7.51 4.31
C THR A 87 -7.58 -7.26 3.45
N LEU A 88 -6.40 -7.25 4.08
CA LEU A 88 -5.12 -6.90 3.44
C LEU A 88 -4.88 -7.67 2.13
N GLY A 89 -5.14 -8.98 2.11
CA GLY A 89 -4.92 -9.81 0.92
C GLY A 89 -5.76 -9.39 -0.28
N GLN A 90 -7.03 -9.07 -0.06
CA GLN A 90 -7.93 -8.59 -1.11
C GLN A 90 -7.52 -7.19 -1.59
N ALA A 91 -7.14 -6.31 -0.66
CA ALA A 91 -6.76 -4.94 -0.98
C ALA A 91 -5.43 -4.85 -1.74
N LEU A 92 -4.42 -5.65 -1.34
CA LEU A 92 -3.18 -5.83 -2.10
C LEU A 92 -3.47 -6.36 -3.50
N ARG A 93 -4.35 -7.35 -3.61
CA ARG A 93 -4.74 -7.91 -4.90
C ARG A 93 -5.36 -6.86 -5.82
N SER A 94 -6.36 -6.12 -5.34
CA SER A 94 -6.98 -5.04 -6.11
C SER A 94 -5.99 -3.93 -6.48
N SER A 95 -4.99 -3.66 -5.63
CA SER A 95 -3.90 -2.72 -5.92
C SER A 95 -3.02 -3.19 -7.08
N PHE A 96 -2.60 -4.46 -7.07
CA PHE A 96 -1.81 -5.03 -8.17
C PHE A 96 -2.61 -5.10 -9.47
N ASP A 97 -3.87 -5.51 -9.40
CA ASP A 97 -4.77 -5.54 -10.55
C ASP A 97 -4.91 -4.12 -11.17
N LEU A 98 -5.10 -3.09 -10.33
CA LEU A 98 -5.16 -1.69 -10.77
C LEU A 98 -3.89 -1.25 -11.52
N LEU A 99 -2.71 -1.60 -11.00
CA LEU A 99 -1.43 -1.29 -11.64
C LEU A 99 -1.27 -2.04 -12.97
N ASN A 100 -1.66 -3.32 -13.00
CA ASN A 100 -1.49 -4.18 -14.17
C ASN A 100 -2.44 -3.84 -15.33
N LEU A 101 -3.59 -3.19 -15.07
CA LEU A 101 -4.54 -2.78 -16.11
C LEU A 101 -3.88 -1.95 -17.22
N ASN A 102 -3.02 -0.99 -16.86
CA ASN A 102 -2.42 -0.09 -17.83
C ASN A 102 -1.28 -0.76 -18.63
N ARG A 103 -0.63 -1.78 -18.06
CA ARG A 103 0.49 -2.50 -18.68
C ARG A 103 0.04 -3.31 -19.90
N LEU A 104 -1.13 -3.95 -19.80
CA LEU A 104 -1.74 -4.67 -20.91
C LEU A 104 -2.12 -3.72 -22.06
N ILE A 105 -2.73 -2.57 -21.72
CA ILE A 105 -3.15 -1.56 -22.72
C ILE A 105 -1.93 -0.90 -23.38
N SER A 106 -0.90 -0.59 -22.60
CA SER A 106 0.33 0.06 -23.07
C SER A 106 1.25 -0.90 -23.83
N GLY A 107 0.95 -2.21 -23.83
CA GLY A 107 1.74 -3.24 -24.51
C GLY A 107 3.09 -3.53 -23.85
N ILE A 108 3.25 -3.20 -22.57
CA ILE A 108 4.48 -3.47 -21.80
C ILE A 108 4.64 -4.97 -21.59
N ASP A 109 3.55 -5.64 -21.23
CA ASP A 109 3.52 -7.09 -21.02
C ASP A 109 3.14 -7.78 -22.36
N ASN A 110 4.11 -7.87 -23.28
CA ASN A 110 3.96 -8.48 -24.61
C ASN A 110 4.44 -9.95 -24.64
N TYR A 111 3.64 -10.87 -24.07
CA TYR A 111 4.02 -12.29 -23.94
C TYR A 111 4.42 -13.01 -25.24
N GLY A 112 4.00 -12.51 -26.41
CA GLY A 112 4.33 -13.09 -27.71
C GLY A 112 5.62 -12.58 -28.38
N GLN A 113 6.28 -11.55 -27.84
CA GLN A 113 7.45 -10.90 -28.49
C GLN A 113 8.70 -10.87 -27.60
N GLY A 114 8.73 -11.68 -26.54
CA GLY A 114 9.80 -11.66 -25.54
C GLY A 114 9.61 -10.57 -24.49
N ARG A 115 10.55 -10.45 -23.55
CA ARG A 115 10.53 -9.43 -22.50
C ARG A 115 11.52 -8.32 -22.81
N ASN A 116 11.05 -7.08 -22.79
CA ASN A 116 11.88 -5.89 -23.04
C ASN A 116 12.21 -5.18 -21.71
N PRO A 117 13.47 -5.22 -21.23
CA PRO A 117 13.85 -4.60 -19.96
C PRO A 117 13.71 -3.06 -19.94
N PHE A 118 13.64 -2.44 -21.11
CA PHE A 118 13.53 -0.97 -21.25
C PHE A 118 12.10 -0.44 -21.10
N PHE A 119 11.08 -1.32 -21.24
CA PHE A 119 9.69 -0.93 -21.03
C PHE A 119 9.36 -1.07 -19.55
N LEU A 120 9.56 0.04 -18.84
CA LEU A 120 9.39 0.15 -17.40
C LEU A 120 8.16 0.99 -17.08
N GLU A 121 7.33 0.47 -16.19
CA GLU A 121 6.31 1.24 -15.49
C GLU A 121 6.57 1.09 -13.99
N PRO A 122 7.61 1.77 -13.46
CA PRO A 122 8.04 1.56 -12.09
C PRO A 122 6.91 1.99 -11.15
N SER A 123 6.48 1.07 -10.28
CA SER A 123 5.42 1.35 -9.31
C SER A 123 5.88 1.02 -7.90
N ILE A 124 5.61 1.93 -6.98
CA ILE A 124 5.89 1.77 -5.56
C ILE A 124 4.55 1.68 -4.84
N LEU A 125 4.34 0.57 -4.15
CA LEU A 125 3.18 0.34 -3.30
C LEU A 125 3.61 0.59 -1.85
N ILE A 126 2.95 1.52 -1.17
CA ILE A 126 3.20 1.86 0.23
C ILE A 126 1.96 1.45 1.02
N THR A 127 2.07 0.37 1.77
CA THR A 127 0.99 -0.12 2.63
C THR A 127 1.17 0.41 4.04
N ILE A 128 0.17 1.10 4.56
CA ILE A 128 0.14 1.60 5.95
C ILE A 128 -0.89 0.80 6.71
N THR A 129 -0.48 0.08 7.75
CA THR A 129 -1.34 -0.80 8.56
C THR A 129 -0.92 -0.78 10.02
N ASP A 130 -1.78 -1.26 10.92
CA ASP A 130 -1.49 -1.39 12.35
C ASP A 130 -0.69 -2.67 12.69
N GLY A 131 -0.56 -3.60 11.74
CA GLY A 131 0.16 -4.87 11.94
C GLY A 131 -0.51 -5.82 12.93
N ASN A 132 -1.78 -5.58 13.27
CA ASN A 132 -2.55 -6.50 14.10
C ASN A 132 -3.01 -7.71 13.28
N LYS A 133 -3.71 -8.65 13.94
CA LYS A 133 -4.17 -9.87 13.28
C LYS A 133 -5.09 -9.56 12.09
N LEU A 134 -4.91 -10.30 11.01
CA LEU A 134 -5.74 -10.17 9.80
C LEU A 134 -7.12 -10.76 10.07
N THR A 135 -8.17 -10.00 9.78
CA THR A 135 -9.56 -10.41 10.01
C THR A 135 -10.31 -10.52 8.69
N SER A 136 -11.03 -11.62 8.55
CA SER A 136 -11.92 -11.93 7.44
C SER A 136 -13.32 -12.21 8.01
N THR A 137 -14.34 -12.19 7.15
CA THR A 137 -15.70 -12.64 7.50
C THR A 137 -15.73 -14.07 8.04
N ALA A 138 -14.75 -14.90 7.67
CA ALA A 138 -14.61 -16.28 8.14
C ALA A 138 -13.86 -16.41 9.48
N GLY A 139 -13.25 -15.35 10.00
CA GLY A 139 -12.48 -15.35 11.24
C GLY A 139 -11.13 -14.67 11.13
N VAL A 140 -10.27 -14.93 12.12
CA VAL A 140 -8.91 -14.38 12.19
C VAL A 140 -7.95 -15.29 11.43
N GLN A 141 -7.17 -14.71 10.52
CA GLN A 141 -6.16 -15.40 9.73
C GLN A 141 -4.77 -15.04 10.25
N GLU A 142 -3.92 -16.05 10.41
CA GLU A 142 -2.52 -15.87 10.82
C GLU A 142 -1.59 -15.66 9.61
N GLU A 143 -1.96 -16.23 8.46
CA GLU A 143 -1.18 -16.13 7.21
C GLU A 143 -1.85 -15.22 6.18
N LEU A 144 -1.03 -14.43 5.50
CA LEU A 144 -1.46 -13.56 4.41
C LEU A 144 -1.50 -14.35 3.10
N HIS A 145 -2.70 -14.78 2.71
CA HIS A 145 -2.94 -15.37 1.40
C HIS A 145 -3.56 -14.34 0.45
N LEU A 146 -2.93 -14.16 -0.72
CA LEU A 146 -3.53 -13.40 -1.81
C LEU A 146 -4.52 -14.30 -2.56
N PRO A 147 -5.79 -13.90 -2.73
CA PRO A 147 -6.73 -14.66 -3.54
C PRO A 147 -6.20 -14.71 -4.98
N LEU A 148 -6.03 -15.91 -5.54
CA LEU A 148 -5.39 -16.11 -6.86
C LEU A 148 -6.32 -15.83 -8.05
N ASN A 149 -7.63 -15.75 -7.84
CA ASN A 149 -8.61 -15.60 -8.90
C ASN A 149 -8.66 -14.15 -9.40
N SER A 150 -7.94 -13.85 -10.50
CA SER A 150 -8.11 -12.56 -11.19
C SER A 150 -9.37 -12.56 -12.04
N PRO A 151 -10.13 -11.46 -12.07
CA PRO A 151 -11.06 -11.21 -13.15
C PRO A 151 -10.37 -10.62 -14.40
N LEU A 152 -9.08 -10.24 -14.34
CA LEU A 152 -8.40 -9.59 -15.48
C LEU A 152 -8.05 -10.60 -16.59
N PRO A 153 -8.50 -10.36 -17.84
CA PRO A 153 -8.07 -11.15 -18.99
C PRO A 153 -6.55 -11.10 -19.19
N GLY A 154 -5.91 -12.25 -19.44
CA GLY A 154 -4.46 -12.34 -19.64
C GLY A 154 -3.66 -12.45 -18.34
N SER A 155 -4.32 -12.41 -17.17
CA SER A 155 -3.67 -12.66 -15.88
C SER A 155 -3.15 -14.10 -15.76
N GLU A 156 -3.77 -15.04 -16.47
CA GLU A 156 -3.37 -16.45 -16.56
C GLU A 156 -1.97 -16.66 -17.18
N LEU A 157 -1.44 -15.66 -17.90
CA LEU A 157 -0.11 -15.69 -18.48
C LEU A 157 1.00 -15.43 -17.44
N THR A 158 0.61 -15.07 -16.22
CA THR A 158 1.53 -14.81 -15.09
C THR A 158 1.06 -15.47 -13.82
N LYS A 159 1.97 -16.19 -13.16
CA LYS A 159 1.66 -16.88 -11.90
C LYS A 159 1.54 -15.94 -10.72
N GLU A 160 2.38 -14.90 -10.69
CA GLU A 160 2.48 -13.95 -9.59
C GLU A 160 1.60 -12.72 -9.84
N PRO A 161 1.01 -12.13 -8.77
CA PRO A 161 0.15 -10.95 -8.90
C PRO A 161 0.94 -9.66 -9.18
N PHE A 162 2.21 -9.61 -8.81
CA PHE A 162 3.08 -8.45 -9.03
C PHE A 162 3.94 -8.61 -10.29
N ARG A 163 4.64 -7.52 -10.66
CA ARG A 163 5.62 -7.48 -11.76
C ARG A 163 7.00 -7.09 -11.22
N TRP A 164 8.04 -7.38 -12.00
CA TRP A 164 9.45 -7.22 -11.63
C TRP A 164 9.87 -5.78 -11.29
N ASP A 165 9.13 -4.79 -11.77
CA ASP A 165 9.33 -3.36 -11.55
C ASP A 165 8.37 -2.76 -10.50
N GLN A 166 7.64 -3.62 -9.77
CA GLN A 166 6.74 -3.22 -8.69
C GLN A 166 7.37 -3.56 -7.34
N ARG A 167 7.46 -2.57 -6.44
CA ARG A 167 8.03 -2.74 -5.11
C ARG A 167 7.00 -2.43 -4.04
N LEU A 168 6.85 -3.32 -3.05
CA LEU A 168 5.99 -3.12 -1.89
C LEU A 168 6.81 -2.71 -0.67
N PHE A 169 6.42 -1.62 -0.04
CA PHE A 169 6.91 -1.17 1.25
C PHE A 169 5.76 -1.19 2.25
N ALA A 170 6.04 -1.63 3.48
CA ALA A 170 5.07 -1.63 4.56
C ALA A 170 5.51 -0.67 5.67
N LEU A 171 4.57 0.14 6.12
CA LEU A 171 4.66 1.00 7.29
C LEU A 171 3.69 0.45 8.34
N VAL A 172 4.25 -0.26 9.32
CA VAL A 172 3.47 -0.85 10.42
C VAL A 172 3.49 0.11 11.60
N LEU A 173 2.32 0.65 11.96
CA LEU A 173 2.15 1.60 13.05
C LEU A 173 2.09 0.84 14.39
N ARG A 174 3.20 0.82 15.13
CA ARG A 174 3.29 0.26 16.49
C ARG A 174 3.58 1.34 17.52
N LEU A 175 2.67 2.30 17.60
CA LEU A 175 2.82 3.45 18.47
C LEU A 175 2.22 3.15 19.85
N PRO A 176 2.98 3.30 20.94
CA PRO A 176 2.45 2.99 22.27
C PRO A 176 1.35 3.99 22.67
N GLY A 177 0.34 3.50 23.39
CA GLY A 177 -0.72 4.36 23.97
C GLY A 177 -0.27 5.10 25.24
N LEU A 178 0.91 4.79 25.75
CA LEU A 178 1.56 5.44 26.88
C LEU A 178 2.87 6.05 26.38
N ALA A 179 3.20 7.25 26.85
CA ALA A 179 4.45 7.90 26.51
C ALA A 179 5.62 6.95 26.78
N SER A 180 6.40 6.66 25.74
CA SER A 180 7.60 5.84 25.85
C SER A 180 8.62 6.58 26.73
N THR A 181 9.23 5.86 27.66
CA THR A 181 10.34 6.38 28.49
C THR A 181 11.70 5.94 27.95
N GLU A 182 11.71 5.14 26.88
CA GLU A 182 12.93 4.67 26.23
C GLU A 182 13.49 5.75 25.28
N PRO A 183 14.81 6.01 25.31
CA PRO A 183 15.42 6.97 24.40
C PRO A 183 15.31 6.49 22.94
N GLU A 184 14.94 7.39 22.03
CA GLU A 184 14.91 7.14 20.59
C GLU A 184 16.27 6.56 20.11
N GLN A 185 16.27 5.31 19.64
CA GLN A 185 17.43 4.75 18.95
C GLN A 185 17.56 5.40 17.57
N VAL A 186 18.34 6.48 17.52
CA VAL A 186 18.69 7.16 16.27
C VAL A 186 19.56 6.23 15.42
N GLY A 187 19.01 5.66 14.35
CA GLY A 187 19.80 5.09 13.25
C GLY A 187 19.49 3.67 12.80
N SER A 188 18.58 2.93 13.46
CA SER A 188 18.13 1.62 12.96
C SER A 188 16.62 1.51 13.02
N VAL A 189 15.98 1.31 11.86
CA VAL A 189 14.58 0.89 11.79
C VAL A 189 14.56 -0.62 12.08
N PRO A 190 13.99 -1.07 13.20
CA PRO A 190 13.88 -2.48 13.51
C PRO A 190 12.96 -3.19 12.52
N THR A 191 13.26 -4.45 12.24
CA THR A 191 12.44 -5.32 11.40
C THR A 191 11.32 -5.94 12.22
N ASP A 192 10.08 -5.67 11.82
CA ASP A 192 8.88 -6.32 12.30
C ASP A 192 8.60 -7.66 11.59
N GLU A 193 8.22 -8.68 12.37
CA GLU A 193 7.75 -10.00 11.93
C GLU A 193 6.23 -9.98 11.66
N SER A 194 5.76 -9.03 10.86
CA SER A 194 4.36 -8.99 10.41
C SER A 194 4.15 -9.85 9.16
N ALA A 195 2.93 -10.36 8.93
CA ALA A 195 2.60 -11.18 7.76
C ALA A 195 2.86 -10.48 6.40
N ILE A 196 2.89 -9.14 6.39
CA ILE A 196 3.21 -8.35 5.20
C ILE A 196 4.72 -8.30 4.88
N THR A 197 5.60 -8.58 5.84
CA THR A 197 7.06 -8.49 5.67
C THR A 197 7.55 -9.46 4.60
N GLN A 198 7.07 -10.70 4.61
CA GLN A 198 7.37 -11.71 3.59
C GLN A 198 6.99 -11.23 2.18
N MET A 199 5.83 -10.57 2.05
CA MET A 199 5.38 -10.03 0.76
C MET A 199 6.28 -8.87 0.29
N CYS A 200 6.72 -8.00 1.20
CA CYS A 200 7.62 -6.91 0.87
C CYS A 200 8.96 -7.44 0.32
N GLU A 201 9.55 -8.43 0.99
CA GLU A 201 10.80 -9.06 0.58
C GLU A 201 10.71 -9.70 -0.81
N VAL A 202 9.63 -10.43 -1.08
CA VAL A 202 9.40 -11.09 -2.38
C VAL A 202 9.31 -10.08 -3.53
N THR A 203 8.74 -8.89 -3.29
CA THR A 203 8.70 -7.80 -4.29
C THR A 203 10.00 -6.97 -4.37
N GLY A 204 11.03 -7.33 -3.60
CA GLY A 204 12.29 -6.57 -3.53
C GLY A 204 12.16 -5.20 -2.85
N GLY A 205 11.09 -4.99 -2.09
CA GLY A 205 10.93 -3.85 -1.19
C GLY A 205 11.36 -4.19 0.23
N ILE A 206 11.35 -3.18 1.10
CA ILE A 206 11.63 -3.36 2.53
C ILE A 206 10.30 -3.20 3.26
N GLY A 207 9.84 -4.26 3.92
CA GLY A 207 8.82 -4.11 4.95
C GLY A 207 9.52 -3.49 6.14
N ASN A 208 9.23 -2.22 6.45
CA ASN A 208 9.42 -1.51 7.72
C ASN A 208 9.91 -0.07 7.55
N ILE A 209 9.05 0.85 7.99
CA ILE A 209 9.38 2.14 8.60
C ILE A 209 8.51 2.22 9.85
N SER A 210 8.93 1.56 10.94
CA SER A 210 8.31 1.77 12.24
C SER A 210 8.72 3.16 12.72
N TYR A 211 7.77 4.08 12.77
CA TYR A 211 7.93 5.29 13.58
C TYR A 211 7.70 4.89 15.04
N PHE A 212 8.71 5.14 15.87
CA PHE A 212 8.65 5.05 17.33
C PHE A 212 8.18 6.40 17.89
#